data_AF-U3TWD0-F1
#
_entry.id   AF-U3TWD0-F1
#
_cell.length_a   1.000
_cell.length_b   1.000
_cell.length_c   1.000
_cell.angle_alpha   90.00
_cell.angle_beta   90.00
_cell.angle_gamma   90.00
#
_symmetry.space_group_name_H-M   'P 1'
#
loop_
_entity.id
_entity.type
_entity.pdbx_description
1 polymer ?
#
loop_
_entity_poly.entity_id
_entity_poly.type
_entity_poly.pdbx_seq_one_letter_code
_entity_poly.pdbx_strand_id
1 'polypeptide(L)'
;MQACIDRGLNTEGVLPGPLRVPRRAASLRRLLVSSTKHSNDPMNVIDWVNMFALAVNEENAAGGRVVTAPTNGACGIVPAVLANYDHFIETVTSDIFIRYFLASGAIGVLYKMNASISGAEVGC
;
A
#
# COMPACT_ATOMS: atom_id res chain seq x y z
N MET A 1 -10.01 1.85 0.16
CA MET A 1 -8.56 1.65 -0.01
C MET A 1 -8.13 1.87 -1.46
N GLN A 2 -8.80 1.28 -2.45
CA GLN A 2 -8.52 1.48 -3.89
C GLN A 2 -8.38 2.95 -4.31
N ALA A 3 -9.37 3.79 -3.98
CA ALA A 3 -9.31 5.22 -4.31
C ALA A 3 -8.09 5.95 -3.71
N CYS A 4 -7.49 5.44 -2.62
CA CYS A 4 -6.26 6.00 -2.06
C CYS A 4 -5.05 5.64 -2.93
N ILE A 5 -4.95 4.36 -3.33
CA ILE A 5 -3.96 3.90 -4.31
C ILE A 5 -4.07 4.74 -5.58
N ASP A 6 -5.27 4.87 -6.14
CA ASP A 6 -5.47 5.59 -7.41
C ASP A 6 -5.02 7.05 -7.32
N ARG A 7 -5.31 7.75 -6.21
CA ARG A 7 -4.80 9.11 -6.02
C ARG A 7 -3.28 9.16 -5.90
N GLY A 8 -2.69 8.27 -5.10
CA GLY A 8 -1.23 8.22 -4.93
C GLY A 8 -0.48 7.92 -6.23
N LEU A 9 -1.05 7.07 -7.08
CA LEU A 9 -0.50 6.72 -8.40
C LEU A 9 -0.59 7.84 -9.44
N ASN A 10 -1.43 8.85 -9.21
CA ASN A 10 -1.64 9.97 -10.15
C ASN A 10 -1.19 11.33 -9.58
N THR A 11 -0.72 11.39 -8.34
CA THR A 11 -0.30 12.64 -7.69
C THR A 11 1.22 12.74 -7.68
N GLU A 12 1.73 13.81 -8.27
CA GLU A 12 3.16 14.13 -8.29
C GLU A 12 3.52 15.24 -7.29
N GLY A 13 4.81 15.55 -7.20
CA GLY A 13 5.31 16.67 -6.40
C GLY A 13 6.10 16.22 -5.18
N VAL A 14 6.20 17.12 -4.20
CA VAL A 14 7.00 16.95 -2.99
C VAL A 14 6.07 16.89 -1.78
N LEU A 15 6.30 15.92 -0.90
CA LEU A 15 5.55 15.78 0.34
C LEU A 15 5.78 16.99 1.25
N PRO A 16 4.75 17.43 1.99
CA PRO A 16 4.89 18.54 2.92
C PRO A 16 5.87 18.20 4.06
N GLY A 17 6.47 19.23 4.64
CA GLY A 17 7.44 19.10 5.74
C GLY A 17 8.87 19.47 5.35
N PRO A 18 9.78 19.52 6.33
CA PRO A 18 11.13 20.07 6.14
C PRO A 18 12.05 19.17 5.30
N LEU A 19 11.73 17.88 5.20
CA LEU A 19 12.57 16.88 4.52
C LEU A 19 12.48 16.94 2.98
N ARG A 20 11.50 17.67 2.42
CA ARG A 20 11.30 17.83 0.97
C ARG A 20 11.37 16.50 0.19
N VAL A 21 10.68 15.48 0.71
CA VAL A 21 10.71 14.13 0.11
C VAL A 21 9.86 14.11 -1.16
N PRO A 22 10.41 13.75 -2.33
CA PRO A 22 9.62 13.64 -3.56
C PRO A 22 8.68 12.44 -3.51
N ARG A 23 7.48 12.58 -4.08
CA ARG A 23 6.59 11.46 -4.36
C ARG A 23 7.19 10.60 -5.48
N ARG A 24 7.13 9.28 -5.31
CA ARG A 24 7.75 8.27 -6.20
C ARG A 24 6.73 7.35 -6.84
N ALA A 25 5.53 7.21 -6.27
CA ALA A 25 4.56 6.23 -6.76
C ALA A 25 4.14 6.48 -8.22
N ALA A 26 3.86 7.73 -8.60
CA ALA A 26 3.42 8.08 -9.95
C ALA A 26 4.51 7.86 -11.02
N SER A 27 5.77 8.19 -10.72
CA SER A 27 6.89 7.96 -11.64
C SER A 27 7.22 6.47 -11.76
N LEU A 28 7.20 5.74 -10.65
CA LEU A 28 7.40 4.29 -10.65
C LEU A 28 6.31 3.57 -11.44
N ARG A 29 5.05 3.99 -11.32
CA ARG A 29 3.95 3.47 -12.15
C ARG A 29 4.22 3.60 -13.64
N ARG A 30 4.68 4.78 -14.09
CA ARG A 30 4.99 5.00 -15.51
C ARG A 30 6.10 4.07 -15.97
N LEU A 31 7.14 3.91 -15.16
CA LEU A 31 8.24 3.00 -15.45
C LEU A 31 7.71 1.56 -15.60
N LEU A 32 6.99 1.05 -14.60
CA LEU A 32 6.49 -0.33 -14.59
C LEU A 32 5.52 -0.63 -15.73
N VAL A 33 4.60 0.28 -16.03
CA VAL A 33 3.66 0.15 -17.16
C VAL A 33 4.38 0.20 -18.50
N SER A 34 5.51 0.91 -18.62
CA SER A 34 6.32 0.93 -19.83
C SER A 34 7.21 -0.31 -19.99
N SER A 35 7.69 -0.87 -18.88
CA SER A 35 8.64 -1.99 -18.85
C SER A 35 7.98 -3.36 -19.01
N THR A 36 6.69 -3.50 -18.70
CA THR A 36 5.95 -4.78 -18.79
C THR A 36 5.92 -5.40 -20.19
N LYS A 37 6.22 -4.65 -21.25
CA LYS A 37 6.32 -5.20 -22.62
C LYS A 37 7.67 -5.87 -22.93
N HIS A 38 8.69 -5.69 -22.11
CA HIS A 38 10.08 -6.02 -22.47
C HIS A 38 10.87 -6.80 -21.41
N SER A 39 10.24 -7.19 -20.29
CA SER A 39 10.94 -7.75 -19.15
C SER A 39 10.19 -8.96 -18.56
N ASN A 40 10.85 -10.12 -18.54
CA ASN A 40 10.48 -11.30 -17.75
C ASN A 40 11.16 -11.29 -16.36
N ASP A 41 11.50 -10.11 -15.84
CA ASP A 41 12.17 -9.98 -14.55
C ASP A 41 11.24 -10.39 -13.39
N PRO A 42 11.57 -11.45 -12.63
CA PRO A 42 10.80 -11.85 -11.45
C PRO A 42 10.69 -10.74 -10.39
N MET A 43 11.62 -9.77 -10.38
CA MET A 43 11.62 -8.64 -9.46
C MET A 43 10.50 -7.63 -9.74
N ASN A 44 9.88 -7.68 -10.92
CA ASN A 44 8.81 -6.76 -11.31
C ASN A 44 7.63 -6.83 -10.31
N VAL A 45 7.26 -8.02 -9.85
CA VAL A 45 6.19 -8.20 -8.84
C VAL A 45 6.49 -7.42 -7.56
N ILE A 46 7.76 -7.40 -7.11
CA ILE A 46 8.19 -6.66 -5.92
C ILE A 46 8.05 -5.15 -6.16
N ASP A 47 8.42 -4.67 -7.35
CA ASP A 47 8.29 -3.24 -7.68
C ASP A 47 6.82 -2.79 -7.73
N TRP A 48 5.90 -3.63 -8.20
CA TRP A 48 4.47 -3.34 -8.18
C TRP A 48 3.91 -3.26 -6.76
N VAL A 49 4.23 -4.23 -5.89
CA VAL A 49 3.83 -4.18 -4.47
C VAL A 49 4.37 -2.91 -3.80
N ASN A 50 5.65 -2.60 -4.03
CA ASN A 50 6.28 -1.39 -3.51
C ASN A 50 5.59 -0.12 -4.01
N MET A 51 5.25 -0.06 -5.30
CA MET A 51 4.54 1.06 -5.91
C MET A 51 3.17 1.27 -5.25
N PHE A 52 2.38 0.21 -5.05
CA PHE A 52 1.08 0.32 -4.37
C PHE A 52 1.22 0.79 -2.92
N ALA A 53 2.21 0.28 -2.18
CA ALA A 53 2.46 0.68 -0.80
C ALA A 53 2.91 2.15 -0.71
N LEU A 54 3.80 2.59 -1.62
CA LEU A 54 4.23 3.98 -1.73
C LEU A 54 3.06 4.90 -2.04
N ALA A 55 2.18 4.54 -2.98
CA ALA A 55 1.02 5.36 -3.34
C ALA A 55 0.16 5.71 -2.11
N VAL A 56 -0.13 4.71 -1.27
CA VAL A 56 -0.96 4.90 -0.07
C VAL A 56 -0.21 5.66 1.02
N ASN A 57 1.08 5.36 1.25
CA ASN A 57 1.87 6.03 2.28
C ASN A 57 2.20 7.49 1.92
N GLU A 58 2.34 7.81 0.63
CA GLU A 58 2.51 9.19 0.14
C GLU A 58 1.22 9.99 0.30
N GLU A 59 0.05 9.39 0.08
CA GLU A 59 -1.23 10.02 0.40
C GLU A 59 -1.39 10.27 1.90
N ASN A 60 -1.00 9.32 2.75
CA ASN A 60 -0.97 9.52 4.19
C ASN A 60 -0.07 10.70 4.58
N ALA A 61 1.16 10.72 4.07
CA ALA A 61 2.14 11.77 4.39
C ALA A 61 1.71 13.17 3.89
N ALA A 62 0.86 13.24 2.86
CA ALA A 62 0.31 14.49 2.36
C ALA A 62 -1.01 14.91 3.04
N GLY A 63 -1.49 14.16 4.05
CA GLY A 63 -2.76 14.45 4.73
C GLY A 63 -4.00 14.05 3.95
N GLY A 64 -3.85 13.16 2.96
CA GLY A 64 -4.95 12.59 2.20
C GLY A 64 -5.80 11.61 3.01
N ARG A 65 -6.95 11.21 2.45
CA ARG A 65 -7.84 10.23 3.09
C ARG A 65 -7.26 8.83 3.01
N VAL A 66 -6.91 8.26 4.17
CA VAL A 66 -6.41 6.89 4.32
C VAL A 66 -7.31 6.03 5.21
N VAL A 67 -7.15 4.72 5.12
CA VAL A 67 -7.81 3.75 6.01
C VAL A 67 -6.71 3.09 6.84
N THR A 68 -6.84 3.12 8.16
CA THR A 68 -5.87 2.51 9.08
C THR A 68 -5.73 1.01 8.82
N ALA A 69 -4.49 0.52 8.81
CA ALA A 69 -4.22 -0.92 8.66
C ALA A 69 -2.91 -1.36 9.33
N PRO A 70 -2.81 -1.37 10.68
CA PRO A 70 -3.83 -0.97 11.67
C PRO A 70 -3.71 0.48 12.14
N THR A 71 -2.69 1.21 11.67
CA THR A 71 -2.49 2.65 11.93
C THR A 71 -2.35 3.41 10.61
N ASN A 72 -2.30 4.74 10.67
CA ASN A 72 -1.99 5.56 9.50
C ASN A 72 -0.56 5.30 8.98
N GLY A 73 0.42 5.09 9.87
CA GLY A 73 1.80 4.82 9.46
C GLY A 73 1.98 3.50 8.69
N ALA A 74 1.14 2.50 8.98
CA ALA A 74 1.17 1.19 8.33
C ALA A 74 0.12 1.02 7.21
N CYS A 75 -0.64 2.06 6.88
CA CYS A 75 -1.85 1.94 6.05
C CYS A 75 -1.61 1.44 4.62
N GLY A 76 -0.37 1.50 4.11
CA GLY A 76 -0.03 1.05 2.77
C GLY A 76 0.12 -0.45 2.58
N ILE A 77 0.37 -1.25 3.64
CA ILE A 77 0.77 -2.66 3.48
C ILE A 77 -0.40 -3.54 3.04
N VAL A 78 -1.48 -3.58 3.83
CA VAL A 78 -2.68 -4.38 3.55
C VAL A 78 -3.26 -4.10 2.15
N PRO A 79 -3.50 -2.84 1.75
CA PRO A 79 -4.03 -2.58 0.41
C PRO A 79 -3.04 -2.90 -0.72
N ALA A 80 -1.72 -2.79 -0.50
CA ALA A 80 -0.73 -3.12 -1.53
C ALA A 80 -0.71 -4.61 -1.86
N VAL A 81 -0.78 -5.47 -0.83
CA VAL A 81 -0.83 -6.92 -1.03
C VAL A 81 -2.09 -7.34 -1.78
N LEU A 82 -3.25 -6.78 -1.42
CA LEU A 82 -4.51 -7.08 -2.10
C LEU A 82 -4.52 -6.60 -3.55
N ALA A 83 -4.01 -5.39 -3.82
CA ALA A 83 -3.89 -4.86 -5.18
C ALA A 83 -2.93 -5.68 -6.04
N ASN A 84 -1.84 -6.18 -5.47
CA ASN A 84 -0.92 -7.06 -6.18
C ASN A 84 -1.55 -8.42 -6.50
N TYR A 85 -2.33 -8.98 -5.57
CA TYR A 85 -3.10 -10.20 -5.81
C TYR A 85 -4.08 -10.02 -6.98
N ASP A 86 -4.85 -8.93 -6.95
CA ASP A 86 -5.79 -8.56 -8.02
C ASP A 86 -5.10 -8.40 -9.38
N HIS A 87 -3.90 -7.82 -9.40
CA HIS A 87 -3.18 -7.50 -10.63
C HIS A 87 -2.48 -8.71 -11.27
N PHE A 88 -1.93 -9.63 -10.50
CA PHE A 88 -1.06 -10.70 -11.02
C PHE A 88 -1.59 -12.12 -10.85
N ILE A 89 -2.48 -12.37 -9.90
CA ILE A 89 -2.92 -13.73 -9.55
C ILE A 89 -4.31 -13.99 -10.12
N GLU A 90 -5.32 -13.29 -9.62
CA GLU A 90 -6.69 -13.34 -10.11
C GLU A 90 -7.48 -12.13 -9.63
N THR A 91 -8.55 -11.79 -10.35
CA THR A 91 -9.44 -10.69 -9.96
C THR A 91 -10.07 -10.97 -8.59
N VAL A 92 -9.95 -9.98 -7.70
CA VAL A 92 -10.49 -10.06 -6.34
C VAL A 92 -12.01 -10.02 -6.38
N THR A 93 -12.63 -11.14 -6.04
CA THR A 93 -14.08 -11.24 -5.83
C THR A 93 -14.47 -10.78 -4.43
N SER A 94 -15.77 -10.58 -4.19
CA SER A 94 -16.27 -10.22 -2.85
C SER A 94 -15.94 -11.29 -1.79
N ASP A 95 -15.93 -12.58 -2.14
CA ASP A 95 -15.57 -13.66 -1.21
C ASP A 95 -14.07 -13.60 -0.85
N ILE A 96 -13.19 -13.41 -1.84
CA ILE A 96 -11.74 -13.25 -1.62
C ILE A 96 -11.50 -12.01 -0.75
N PHE A 97 -12.15 -10.89 -1.06
CA PHE A 97 -12.05 -9.65 -0.30
C PHE A 97 -12.44 -9.86 1.17
N ILE A 98 -13.59 -10.48 1.43
CA ILE A 98 -14.08 -10.74 2.79
C ILE A 98 -13.10 -11.65 3.53
N ARG A 99 -12.68 -12.77 2.92
CA ARG A 99 -11.73 -13.72 3.54
C ARG A 99 -10.41 -13.05 3.87
N TYR A 100 -9.88 -12.24 2.96
CA TYR A 100 -8.64 -11.51 3.14
C TYR A 100 -8.70 -10.59 4.38
N PHE A 101 -9.73 -9.74 4.47
CA PHE A 101 -9.86 -8.82 5.60
C PHE A 101 -10.21 -9.52 6.92
N LEU A 102 -10.99 -10.60 6.90
CA LEU A 102 -11.25 -11.40 8.10
C LEU A 102 -9.97 -12.06 8.62
N ALA A 103 -9.16 -12.64 7.74
CA ALA A 103 -7.89 -13.26 8.12
C ALA A 103 -6.88 -12.22 8.64
N SER A 104 -6.69 -11.10 7.92
CA SER A 104 -5.82 -10.01 8.36
C SER A 104 -6.28 -9.43 9.71
N GLY A 105 -7.59 -9.26 9.88
CA GLY A 105 -8.19 -8.79 11.13
C GLY A 105 -7.96 -9.75 12.29
N ALA A 106 -8.16 -11.06 12.08
CA ALA A 106 -7.92 -12.07 13.10
C ALA A 106 -6.47 -12.07 13.59
N ILE A 107 -5.48 -11.98 12.68
CA ILE A 107 -4.07 -11.83 13.05
C ILE A 107 -3.83 -10.53 13.81
N GLY A 108 -4.43 -9.42 13.37
CA GLY A 108 -4.37 -8.14 14.08
C GLY A 108 -4.91 -8.21 15.52
N VAL A 109 -5.99 -8.98 15.74
CA VAL A 109 -6.57 -9.23 17.07
C VAL A 109 -5.58 -10.00 17.96
N LEU A 110 -4.91 -11.03 17.43
CA LEU A 110 -3.89 -11.77 18.19
C LEU A 110 -2.76 -10.87 18.71
N TYR A 111 -2.29 -9.93 17.89
CA TYR A 111 -1.29 -8.95 18.31
C TYR A 111 -1.84 -7.96 19.34
N LYS A 112 -3.06 -7.44 19.14
CA LYS A 112 -3.66 -6.47 20.07
C LYS A 112 -3.99 -7.07 21.44
N MET A 113 -4.36 -8.34 21.51
CA MET A 113 -4.65 -8.99 22.80
C MET A 113 -3.39 -9.12 23.67
N ASN A 114 -2.19 -9.16 23.07
CA ASN A 114 -0.93 -9.36 23.79
C ASN A 114 0.01 -8.14 23.76
N ALA A 115 -0.30 -7.07 23.01
CA ALA A 115 0.54 -5.88 22.86
C ALA A 115 -0.28 -4.65 22.40
N SER A 116 0.31 -3.45 22.47
CA SER A 116 -0.31 -2.26 21.86
C SER A 116 -0.25 -2.34 20.32
N ILE A 117 -1.27 -1.78 19.65
CA ILE A 117 -1.28 -1.55 18.18
C ILE A 117 -0.49 -0.28 17.82
N SER A 118 -0.27 0.61 18.80
CA SER A 118 0.39 1.87 18.53
C SER A 118 1.88 1.65 18.35
N GLY A 119 2.37 1.81 17.12
CA GLY A 119 3.81 1.85 16.84
C GLY A 119 4.54 2.95 17.64
N ALA A 120 3.82 3.97 18.13
CA ALA A 120 4.38 5.00 19.01
C ALA A 120 4.56 4.54 20.46
N GLU A 121 3.86 3.48 20.91
CA GLU A 121 3.94 2.98 22.28
C GLU A 121 4.85 1.75 22.42
N VAL A 122 4.92 0.91 21.39
CA VAL A 122 5.68 -0.36 21.41
C VAL A 122 6.75 -0.47 20.33
N GLY A 123 6.98 0.61 19.58
CA GLY A 123 7.91 0.62 18.43
C GLY A 123 7.27 0.07 17.16
N CYS A 124 7.92 0.35 16.03
CA CYS A 124 7.60 -0.25 14.72
C CYS A 124 8.39 -1.55 14.54
#